data_AF-A0A841C544-F1
#
_entry.id   AF-A0A841C544-F1
#
_cell.length_a   1.000
_cell.length_b   1.000
_cell.length_c   1.000
_cell.angle_alpha   90.00
_cell.angle_beta   90.00
_cell.angle_gamma   90.00
#
_symmetry.space_group_name_H-M   'P 1'
#
loop_
_entity.id
_entity.type
_entity.pdbx_description
1 polymer ?
#
loop_
_entity_poly.entity_id
_entity_poly.type
_entity_poly.pdbx_seq_one_letter_code
_entity_poly.pdbx_strand_id
1 'polypeptide(L)'
;MTLSERPRAVRVLGWLLIATGAVAAVQLLAGVLELRYVRANAAHAISLASITSDAERAVSNLDAAAQIAIWVGALGAIASLAAWLLVRRVDPWARVAAWITAGSVFFGQFALMGQDSSIGISPFVDSTQNQVIEDLVNSLIVAPGYFLLIYPAEVAGLVLGVWIAVLLRGEDTVEYLRSRTEAAADPDWDAVLAARRAGSGRNGTR
;
A
#
# COMPACT_ATOMS: atom_id res chain seq x y z
N MET A 1 22.78 -16.46 -8.37
CA MET A 1 21.59 -16.37 -9.23
C MET A 1 21.49 -14.94 -9.77
N THR A 2 21.70 -14.77 -11.07
CA THR A 2 21.50 -13.47 -11.71
C THR A 2 20.00 -13.24 -11.92
N LEU A 3 19.53 -11.99 -11.97
CA LEU A 3 18.11 -11.67 -12.18
C LEU A 3 17.52 -12.30 -13.46
N SER A 4 18.37 -12.66 -14.43
CA SER A 4 17.98 -13.26 -15.70
C SER A 4 17.38 -14.67 -15.58
N GLU A 5 17.69 -15.41 -14.51
CA GLU A 5 17.25 -16.80 -14.30
C GLU A 5 15.87 -16.92 -13.65
N ARG A 6 15.25 -15.80 -13.27
CA ARG A 6 13.93 -15.76 -12.63
C ARG A 6 12.81 -15.64 -13.67
N PRO A 7 11.68 -16.36 -13.50
CA PRO A 7 10.48 -16.12 -14.28
C PRO A 7 10.14 -14.64 -14.27
N ARG A 8 9.72 -14.12 -15.43
CA ARG A 8 9.37 -12.70 -15.57
C ARG A 8 8.34 -12.28 -14.52
N ALA A 9 7.35 -13.14 -14.23
CA ALA A 9 6.33 -12.91 -13.20
C ALA A 9 6.91 -12.65 -11.80
N VAL A 10 7.91 -13.42 -11.37
CA VAL A 10 8.54 -13.28 -10.04
C VAL A 10 9.38 -12.00 -9.96
N ARG A 11 10.03 -11.59 -11.07
CA ARG A 11 10.71 -10.30 -11.14
C ARG A 11 9.74 -9.14 -11.03
N VAL A 12 8.63 -9.20 -11.76
CA VAL A 12 7.57 -8.18 -11.70
C VAL A 12 6.99 -8.12 -10.28
N LEU A 13 6.71 -9.26 -9.64
CA LEU A 13 6.26 -9.32 -8.25
C LEU A 13 7.22 -8.60 -7.30
N GLY A 14 8.53 -8.84 -7.44
CA GLY A 14 9.54 -8.14 -6.63
C GLY A 14 9.51 -6.62 -6.82
N TRP A 15 9.35 -6.14 -8.05
CA TRP A 15 9.21 -4.70 -8.34
C TRP A 15 7.91 -4.11 -7.78
N LEU A 16 6.80 -4.83 -7.87
CA LEU A 16 5.52 -4.39 -7.32
C LEU A 16 5.57 -4.26 -5.79
N LEU A 17 6.27 -5.16 -5.09
CA LEU A 17 6.49 -5.05 -3.65
C LEU A 17 7.34 -3.81 -3.30
N ILE A 18 8.40 -3.52 -4.05
CA ILE A 18 9.16 -2.27 -3.84
C ILE A 18 8.25 -1.05 -4.07
N ALA A 19 7.50 -1.02 -5.17
CA ALA A 19 6.58 0.07 -5.48
C ALA A 19 5.52 0.27 -4.38
N THR A 20 4.98 -0.83 -3.85
CA THR A 20 4.04 -0.81 -2.72
C THR A 20 4.67 -0.20 -1.47
N GLY A 21 5.93 -0.54 -1.18
CA GLY A 21 6.67 0.05 -0.07
C GLY A 21 6.90 1.55 -0.26
N ALA A 22 7.20 2.00 -1.49
CA ALA A 22 7.35 3.41 -1.80
C ALA A 22 6.04 4.20 -1.65
N VAL A 23 4.92 3.65 -2.13
CA VAL A 23 3.58 4.23 -1.93
C VAL A 23 3.24 4.35 -0.45
N ALA A 24 3.47 3.28 0.32
CA ALA A 24 3.22 3.29 1.77
C ALA A 24 4.10 4.32 2.50
N ALA A 25 5.35 4.55 2.05
CA ALA A 25 6.22 5.58 2.60
C ALA A 25 5.74 7.01 2.27
N VAL A 26 5.23 7.25 1.06
CA VAL A 26 4.61 8.54 0.68
C VAL A 26 3.39 8.80 1.56
N GLN A 27 2.56 7.79 1.78
CA GLN A 27 1.37 7.87 2.62
C GLN A 27 1.71 8.13 4.09
N LEU A 28 2.74 7.47 4.63
CA LEU A 28 3.28 7.78 5.96
C LEU A 28 3.72 9.24 6.05
N LEU A 29 4.50 9.72 5.08
CA LEU A 29 4.98 11.10 5.06
C LEU A 29 3.81 12.09 5.02
N ALA A 30 2.82 11.83 4.16
CA ALA A 30 1.64 12.68 4.05
C ALA A 30 0.83 12.70 5.36
N GLY A 31 0.62 11.55 6.00
CA GLY A 31 -0.02 11.48 7.32
C GLY A 31 0.74 12.24 8.41
N VAL A 32 2.08 12.18 8.43
CA VAL A 32 2.90 12.97 9.37
C VAL A 32 2.77 14.47 9.11
N LEU A 33 2.78 14.88 7.83
CA LEU A 33 2.64 16.29 7.46
C LEU A 33 1.25 16.82 7.83
N GLU A 34 0.20 16.04 7.55
CA GLU A 34 -1.17 16.39 7.93
C GLU A 34 -1.31 16.52 9.44
N LEU A 35 -0.83 15.54 10.21
CA LEU A 35 -0.90 15.57 11.66
C LEU A 35 -0.24 16.82 12.25
N ARG A 36 0.92 17.20 11.69
CA ARG A 36 1.62 18.43 12.10
C ARG A 36 0.84 19.68 11.74
N TYR A 37 0.25 19.72 10.54
CA TYR A 37 -0.53 20.85 10.06
C TYR A 37 -1.81 21.04 10.88
N VAL A 38 -2.60 19.98 11.09
CA VAL A 38 -3.81 20.00 11.93
C VAL A 38 -3.47 20.50 13.33
N ARG A 39 -2.42 19.97 13.97
CA ARG A 39 -2.04 20.38 15.33
C ARG A 39 -1.54 21.83 15.42
N ALA A 40 -0.90 22.34 14.38
CA ALA A 40 -0.45 23.73 14.34
C ALA A 40 -1.60 24.73 14.18
N ASN A 41 -2.67 24.33 13.46
CA ASN A 41 -3.76 25.23 13.10
C ASN A 41 -5.07 24.99 13.89
N ALA A 42 -5.18 23.91 14.66
CA ALA A 42 -6.39 23.53 15.39
C ALA A 42 -6.97 24.66 16.26
N ALA A 43 -6.14 25.30 17.08
CA ALA A 43 -6.60 26.37 17.96
C ALA A 43 -7.14 27.58 17.18
N HIS A 44 -6.51 27.90 16.05
CA HIS A 44 -6.92 29.01 15.19
C HIS A 44 -8.25 28.69 14.48
N ALA A 45 -8.37 27.47 13.95
CA ALA A 45 -9.60 26.98 13.33
C ALA A 45 -10.79 26.98 14.29
N ILE A 46 -10.60 26.49 15.53
CA ILE A 46 -11.66 26.50 16.55
C ILE A 46 -12.08 27.93 16.90
N SER A 47 -11.13 28.87 16.97
CA SER A 47 -11.43 30.27 17.30
C SER A 47 -12.20 31.02 16.21
N LEU A 48 -12.11 30.57 14.95
CA LEU A 48 -12.77 31.17 13.79
C LEU A 48 -14.15 30.55 13.51
N ALA A 49 -14.43 29.36 14.05
CA ALA A 49 -15.69 28.67 13.82
C ALA A 49 -16.84 29.30 14.62
N SER A 50 -17.98 29.48 13.97
CA SER A 50 -19.21 29.96 14.63
C SER A 50 -19.82 28.93 15.60
N ILE A 51 -19.51 27.64 15.40
CA ILE A 51 -19.94 26.52 16.24
C ILE A 51 -18.70 25.76 16.68
N THR A 52 -18.24 26.01 17.90
CA THR A 52 -16.97 25.46 18.42
C THR A 52 -16.99 23.93 18.52
N SER A 53 -18.14 23.33 18.88
CA SER A 53 -18.27 21.87 19.00
C SER A 53 -18.05 21.12 17.69
N ASP A 54 -18.45 21.70 16.56
CA ASP A 54 -18.30 21.07 15.26
C ASP A 54 -16.86 21.18 14.77
N ALA A 55 -16.20 22.33 15.03
CA ALA A 55 -14.79 22.51 14.76
C ALA A 55 -13.89 21.58 15.59
N GLU A 56 -14.18 21.40 16.88
CA GLU A 56 -13.47 20.43 17.73
C GLU A 56 -13.63 19.01 17.20
N ARG A 57 -14.84 18.64 16.76
CA ARG A 57 -15.13 17.32 16.19
C ARG A 57 -14.41 17.12 14.86
N ALA A 58 -14.37 18.13 13.99
CA ALA A 58 -13.65 18.11 12.73
C ALA A 58 -12.13 17.95 12.94
N VAL A 59 -11.54 18.73 13.84
CA VAL A 59 -10.12 18.61 14.22
C VAL A 59 -9.82 17.22 14.76
N SER A 60 -10.69 16.67 15.63
CA SER A 60 -10.51 15.32 16.17
C SER A 60 -10.56 14.25 15.09
N ASN A 61 -11.47 14.36 14.12
CA ASN A 61 -11.57 13.41 13.01
C ASN A 61 -10.31 13.47 12.12
N LEU A 62 -9.80 14.68 11.85
CA LEU A 62 -8.60 14.88 11.04
C LEU A 62 -7.32 14.39 11.74
N ASP A 63 -7.18 14.58 13.06
CA ASP A 63 -6.08 13.99 13.82
C ASP A 63 -6.14 12.46 13.80
N ALA A 64 -7.32 11.86 13.99
CA ALA A 64 -7.51 10.41 13.91
C ALA A 64 -7.18 9.85 12.51
N ALA A 65 -7.63 10.53 11.46
CA ALA A 65 -7.34 10.19 10.07
C ALA A 65 -5.83 10.18 9.77
N ALA A 66 -5.14 11.26 10.14
CA ALA A 66 -3.71 11.39 9.95
C ALA A 66 -2.94 10.29 10.70
N GLN A 67 -3.40 9.92 11.90
CA GLN A 67 -2.85 8.78 12.64
C GLN A 67 -3.08 7.45 11.91
N ILE A 68 -4.26 7.19 11.37
CA ILE A 68 -4.53 5.98 10.58
C ILE A 68 -3.61 5.94 9.35
N ALA A 69 -3.45 7.04 8.63
CA ALA A 69 -2.55 7.13 7.48
C ALA A 69 -1.09 6.83 7.86
N ILE A 70 -0.63 7.32 9.02
CA ILE A 70 0.70 7.00 9.58
C ILE A 70 0.82 5.50 9.84
N TRP A 71 -0.14 4.90 10.54
CA TRP A 71 -0.09 3.48 10.88
C TRP A 71 -0.13 2.59 9.65
N VAL A 72 -1.05 2.86 8.72
CA VAL A 72 -1.18 2.12 7.46
C VAL A 72 0.09 2.27 6.62
N GLY A 73 0.62 3.49 6.49
CA GLY A 73 1.86 3.74 5.74
C GLY A 73 3.08 3.05 6.35
N ALA A 74 3.27 3.14 7.67
CA ALA A 74 4.38 2.50 8.36
C ALA A 74 4.33 0.96 8.27
N LEU A 75 3.17 0.37 8.59
CA LEU A 75 2.98 -1.08 8.54
C LEU A 75 3.09 -1.60 7.09
N GLY A 76 2.52 -0.87 6.12
CA GLY A 76 2.61 -1.21 4.70
C GLY A 76 4.05 -1.19 4.19
N ALA A 77 4.84 -0.19 4.55
CA ALA A 77 6.24 -0.10 4.16
C ALA A 77 7.08 -1.26 4.73
N ILE A 78 6.88 -1.58 6.01
CA ILE A 78 7.56 -2.69 6.69
C ILE A 78 7.16 -4.04 6.08
N ALA A 79 5.86 -4.30 5.92
CA ALA A 79 5.34 -5.53 5.36
C ALA A 79 5.85 -5.75 3.93
N SER A 80 5.84 -4.70 3.11
CA SER A 80 6.29 -4.79 1.73
C SER A 80 7.80 -5.03 1.62
N LEU A 81 8.61 -4.41 2.47
CA LEU A 81 10.04 -4.67 2.54
C LEU A 81 10.33 -6.11 2.98
N ALA A 82 9.63 -6.60 4.00
CA ALA A 82 9.75 -7.98 4.47
C ALA A 82 9.36 -8.98 3.38
N ALA A 83 8.21 -8.79 2.73
CA ALA A 83 7.75 -9.63 1.63
C ALA A 83 8.74 -9.61 0.45
N TRP A 84 9.28 -8.43 0.09
CA TRP A 84 10.30 -8.33 -0.95
C TRP A 84 11.57 -9.10 -0.60
N LEU A 85 12.06 -9.00 0.64
CA LEU A 85 13.24 -9.75 1.10
C LEU A 85 13.00 -11.26 1.03
N LEU A 86 11.81 -11.73 1.45
CA LEU A 86 11.44 -13.15 1.40
C LEU A 86 11.33 -13.65 -0.05
N VAL A 87 10.69 -12.89 -0.94
CA VAL A 87 10.62 -13.21 -2.39
C VAL A 87 12.01 -13.21 -3.01
N ARG A 88 12.90 -12.30 -2.58
CA ARG A 88 14.27 -12.24 -3.07
C ARG A 88 15.11 -13.43 -2.62
N ARG A 89 14.91 -13.91 -1.39
CA ARG A 89 15.60 -15.07 -0.81
C ARG A 89 14.97 -16.41 -1.18
N VAL A 90 13.77 -16.39 -1.79
CA VAL A 90 12.98 -17.58 -2.14
C VAL A 90 12.64 -18.41 -0.89
N ASP A 91 12.18 -17.70 0.14
CA ASP A 91 11.82 -18.28 1.43
C ASP A 91 10.44 -18.97 1.37
N PRO A 92 10.20 -20.08 2.11
CA PRO A 92 8.89 -20.75 2.21
C PRO A 92 7.75 -19.80 2.59
N TRP A 93 8.03 -18.76 3.36
CA TRP A 93 7.04 -17.79 3.81
C TRP A 93 6.81 -16.64 2.82
N ALA A 94 7.55 -16.57 1.70
CA ALA A 94 7.46 -15.49 0.72
C ALA A 94 6.05 -15.31 0.17
N ARG A 95 5.35 -16.41 -0.13
CA ARG A 95 3.98 -16.38 -0.65
C ARG A 95 2.98 -15.87 0.38
N VAL A 96 3.10 -16.34 1.63
CA VAL A 96 2.23 -15.93 2.73
C VAL A 96 2.44 -14.44 3.03
N ALA A 97 3.68 -13.99 3.13
CA ALA A 97 4.01 -12.58 3.37
C ALA A 97 3.51 -11.68 2.23
N ALA A 98 3.62 -12.09 0.97
CA ALA A 98 3.11 -11.33 -0.17
C ALA A 98 1.57 -11.25 -0.18
N TRP A 99 0.86 -12.32 0.20
CA TRP A 99 -0.60 -12.29 0.37
C TRP A 99 -1.04 -11.37 1.50
N ILE A 100 -0.38 -11.45 2.66
CA ILE A 100 -0.64 -10.56 3.79
C ILE A 100 -0.41 -9.11 3.35
N THR A 101 0.68 -8.83 2.66
CA THR A 101 0.98 -7.49 2.14
C THR A 101 -0.12 -7.00 1.19
N ALA A 102 -0.52 -7.81 0.22
CA ALA A 102 -1.58 -7.45 -0.73
C ALA A 102 -2.91 -7.18 -0.02
N GLY A 103 -3.29 -8.03 0.94
CA GLY A 103 -4.49 -7.85 1.74
C GLY A 103 -4.44 -6.59 2.60
N SER A 104 -3.35 -6.40 3.36
CA SER A 104 -3.17 -5.22 4.22
C SER A 104 -3.19 -3.92 3.44
N VAL A 105 -2.56 -3.87 2.26
CA VAL A 105 -2.62 -2.69 1.38
C VAL A 105 -4.05 -2.47 0.92
N PHE A 106 -4.72 -3.49 0.41
CA PHE A 106 -6.09 -3.36 -0.08
C PHE A 106 -7.07 -2.88 1.01
N PHE A 107 -7.10 -3.56 2.16
CA PHE A 107 -7.99 -3.20 3.27
C PHE A 107 -7.59 -1.88 3.94
N GLY A 108 -6.29 -1.58 4.01
CA GLY A 108 -5.79 -0.31 4.54
C GLY A 108 -6.26 0.89 3.72
N GLN A 109 -6.21 0.80 2.38
CA GLN A 109 -6.72 1.87 1.52
C GLN A 109 -8.26 1.98 1.59
N PHE A 110 -8.98 0.86 1.68
CA PHE A 110 -10.44 0.89 1.89
C PHE A 110 -10.83 1.58 3.21
N ALA A 111 -10.07 1.34 4.28
CA ALA A 111 -10.32 1.99 5.56
C ALA A 111 -10.13 3.51 5.49
N LEU A 112 -9.14 3.98 4.74
CA LEU A 112 -8.89 5.40 4.54
C LEU A 112 -9.93 6.05 3.64
N MET A 113 -10.27 5.43 2.51
CA MET A 113 -11.35 5.90 1.65
C MET A 113 -12.72 5.94 2.37
N GLY A 114 -12.97 5.00 3.28
CA GLY A 114 -14.16 5.03 4.14
C GLY A 114 -14.18 6.27 5.03
N GLN A 115 -13.00 6.67 5.53
CA GLN A 115 -12.84 7.88 6.31
C GLN A 115 -12.83 9.15 5.45
N ASP A 116 -12.45 9.12 4.17
CA ASP A 116 -12.47 10.28 3.26
C ASP A 116 -13.86 10.93 3.15
N SER A 117 -14.92 10.11 3.23
CA SER A 117 -16.30 10.57 3.30
C SER A 117 -16.61 11.41 4.56
N SER A 118 -15.78 11.27 5.60
CA SER A 118 -15.80 12.05 6.85
C SER A 118 -14.65 13.06 7.00
N ILE A 119 -13.60 12.98 6.17
CA ILE A 119 -12.35 13.72 6.31
C ILE A 119 -12.26 14.95 5.40
N GLY A 120 -12.83 14.93 4.19
CA GLY A 120 -12.36 15.89 3.17
C GLY A 120 -13.38 16.58 2.28
N ILE A 121 -14.61 16.08 2.18
CA ILE A 121 -15.54 16.63 1.16
C ILE A 121 -16.42 17.76 1.73
N SER A 122 -16.61 17.79 3.06
CA SER A 122 -16.73 19.00 3.86
C SER A 122 -17.02 18.55 5.30
N PRO A 123 -16.17 18.86 6.30
CA PRO A 123 -16.50 18.55 7.69
C PRO A 123 -17.64 19.43 8.25
N PHE A 124 -18.15 20.40 7.47
CA PHE A 124 -19.14 21.39 7.87
C PHE A 124 -20.38 21.44 6.93
N VAL A 125 -20.62 20.40 6.10
CA VAL A 125 -21.56 20.41 4.93
C VAL A 125 -22.98 20.92 5.22
N ASP A 126 -23.39 20.97 6.49
CA ASP A 126 -24.77 21.22 6.89
C ASP A 126 -25.13 22.69 7.18
N SER A 127 -24.22 23.67 7.05
CA SER A 127 -24.57 25.07 7.38
C SER A 127 -24.67 26.00 6.15
N THR A 128 -25.89 26.16 5.64
CA THR A 128 -26.25 27.09 4.55
C THR A 128 -26.00 28.59 4.85
N GLN A 129 -25.38 28.94 5.98
CA GLN A 129 -25.26 30.33 6.43
C GLN A 129 -23.88 30.99 6.33
N ASN A 130 -22.76 30.28 6.10
CA ASN A 130 -21.44 30.95 5.99
C ASN A 130 -20.35 30.13 5.26
N GLN A 131 -20.58 29.85 3.98
CA GLN A 131 -19.66 29.09 3.12
C GLN A 131 -18.21 29.65 3.10
N VAL A 132 -18.04 30.97 3.21
CA VAL A 132 -16.71 31.61 3.21
C VAL A 132 -15.91 31.31 4.48
N ILE A 133 -16.56 31.26 5.64
CA ILE A 133 -15.89 30.94 6.92
C ILE A 133 -15.58 29.45 6.95
N GLU A 134 -16.49 28.62 6.45
CA GLU A 134 -16.28 27.18 6.29
C GLU A 134 -15.10 26.87 5.36
N ASP A 135 -15.00 27.51 4.20
CA ASP A 135 -13.88 27.35 3.28
C ASP A 135 -12.57 27.81 3.91
N LEU A 136 -12.58 28.92 4.67
CA LEU A 136 -11.41 29.40 5.39
C LEU A 136 -10.96 28.40 6.45
N VAL A 137 -11.89 27.88 7.28
CA VAL A 137 -11.58 26.88 8.31
C VAL A 137 -11.10 25.57 7.68
N ASN A 138 -11.72 25.09 6.61
CA ASN A 138 -11.28 23.91 5.86
C ASN A 138 -9.88 24.10 5.29
N SER A 139 -9.58 25.27 4.71
CA SER A 139 -8.24 25.58 4.18
C SER A 139 -7.15 25.65 5.25
N LEU A 140 -7.53 25.93 6.51
CA LEU A 140 -6.62 26.02 7.65
C LEU A 140 -6.39 24.68 8.33
N ILE A 141 -7.34 23.73 8.25
CA ILE A 141 -7.20 22.43 8.90
C ILE A 141 -6.73 21.35 7.92
N VAL A 142 -7.14 21.38 6.65
CA VAL A 142 -6.73 20.38 5.65
C VAL A 142 -5.50 20.87 4.89
N ALA A 143 -4.40 20.13 4.93
CA ALA A 143 -3.24 20.54 4.16
C ALA A 143 -3.52 20.35 2.65
N PRO A 144 -3.21 21.34 1.79
CA PRO A 144 -3.34 21.18 0.33
C PRO A 144 -2.55 19.98 -0.23
N GLY A 145 -1.47 19.59 0.47
CA GLY A 145 -0.67 18.41 0.15
C GLY A 145 -1.37 17.07 0.44
N TYR A 146 -2.40 17.05 1.29
CA TYR A 146 -3.18 15.86 1.63
C TYR A 146 -3.80 15.24 0.36
N PHE A 147 -4.58 16.03 -0.38
CA PHE A 147 -5.23 15.57 -1.61
C PHE A 147 -4.24 15.26 -2.74
N LEU A 148 -3.12 15.98 -2.80
CA LEU A 148 -2.10 15.77 -3.83
C LEU A 148 -1.28 14.49 -3.61
N LEU A 149 -1.15 14.02 -2.37
CA LEU A 149 -0.28 12.89 -2.04
C LEU A 149 -1.06 11.63 -1.64
N ILE A 150 -2.11 11.76 -0.84
CA ILE A 150 -2.82 10.61 -0.27
C ILE A 150 -3.75 9.99 -1.31
N TYR A 151 -4.60 10.78 -1.97
CA TYR A 151 -5.54 10.22 -2.95
C TYR A 151 -4.84 9.43 -4.08
N PRO A 152 -3.75 9.94 -4.72
CA PRO A 152 -3.00 9.13 -5.68
C PRO A 152 -2.32 7.92 -5.05
N ALA A 153 -1.83 8.02 -3.80
CA ALA A 153 -1.23 6.90 -3.09
C ALA A 153 -2.24 5.79 -2.78
N GLU A 154 -3.48 6.14 -2.41
CA GLU A 154 -4.56 5.20 -2.18
C GLU A 154 -4.93 4.43 -3.45
N VAL A 155 -5.15 5.15 -4.55
CA VAL A 155 -5.47 4.54 -5.85
C VAL A 155 -4.32 3.66 -6.32
N ALA A 156 -3.08 4.15 -6.23
CA ALA A 156 -1.90 3.36 -6.58
C ALA A 156 -1.76 2.10 -5.71
N GLY A 157 -1.98 2.23 -4.40
CA GLY A 157 -1.95 1.13 -3.44
C GLY A 157 -2.97 0.04 -3.80
N LEU A 158 -4.21 0.42 -4.12
CA LEU A 158 -5.25 -0.52 -4.56
C LEU A 158 -4.86 -1.26 -5.83
N VAL A 159 -4.39 -0.54 -6.85
CA VAL A 159 -3.96 -1.14 -8.13
C VAL A 159 -2.80 -2.12 -7.91
N LEU A 160 -1.81 -1.72 -7.12
CA LEU A 160 -0.66 -2.57 -6.78
C LEU A 160 -1.08 -3.82 -6.01
N GLY A 161 -1.97 -3.69 -5.03
CA GLY A 161 -2.50 -4.82 -4.26
C GLY A 161 -3.20 -5.85 -5.14
N VAL A 162 -4.03 -5.41 -6.08
CA VAL A 162 -4.69 -6.28 -7.06
C VAL A 162 -3.68 -6.97 -7.96
N TRP A 163 -2.69 -6.25 -8.49
CA TRP A 163 -1.66 -6.83 -9.36
C TRP A 163 -0.81 -7.88 -8.63
N ILE A 164 -0.43 -7.62 -7.38
CA ILE A 164 0.28 -8.60 -6.54
C ILE A 164 -0.57 -9.86 -6.37
N ALA A 165 -1.86 -9.73 -6.05
CA ALA A 165 -2.77 -10.85 -5.89
C ALA A 165 -2.92 -11.67 -7.18
N VAL A 166 -2.99 -11.02 -8.35
CA VAL A 166 -3.04 -11.69 -9.66
C VAL A 166 -1.76 -12.49 -9.91
N LEU A 167 -0.58 -11.89 -9.69
CA LEU A 167 0.69 -12.59 -9.89
C LEU A 167 0.88 -13.77 -8.94
N LEU A 168 0.39 -13.67 -7.69
CA LEU A 168 0.43 -14.75 -6.71
C LEU A 168 -0.51 -15.93 -7.02
N ARG A 169 -1.47 -15.73 -7.92
CA ARG A 169 -2.36 -16.79 -8.45
C ARG A 169 -1.84 -17.43 -9.72
N GLY A 170 -0.92 -16.79 -10.44
CA GLY A 170 -0.34 -17.32 -11.68
C GLY A 170 0.47 -18.60 -11.43
N GLU A 171 0.24 -19.63 -12.26
CA GLU A 171 0.88 -20.95 -12.14
C GLU A 171 2.41 -20.84 -12.11
N ASP A 172 3.00 -20.04 -13.00
CA ASP A 172 4.46 -19.80 -13.06
C ASP A 172 5.05 -19.29 -11.73
N THR A 173 4.36 -18.37 -11.07
CA THR A 173 4.80 -17.79 -9.79
C THR A 173 4.68 -18.83 -8.68
N VAL A 174 3.57 -19.57 -8.67
CA VAL A 174 3.29 -20.60 -7.67
C VAL A 174 4.28 -21.75 -7.79
N GLU A 175 4.51 -22.27 -8.99
CA GLU A 175 5.45 -23.36 -9.25
C GLU A 175 6.88 -22.95 -8.92
N TYR A 176 7.30 -21.73 -9.30
CA TYR A 176 8.63 -21.24 -8.99
C TYR A 176 8.87 -21.07 -7.49
N LEU A 177 7.93 -20.46 -6.76
CA LEU A 177 8.08 -20.30 -5.31
C LEU A 177 8.02 -21.67 -4.62
N ARG A 178 7.11 -22.57 -5.03
CA ARG A 178 6.94 -23.90 -4.42
C ARG A 178 8.15 -24.81 -4.64
N SER A 179 8.64 -24.94 -5.86
CA SER A 179 9.76 -25.81 -6.25
C SER A 179 11.09 -25.47 -5.56
N ARG A 180 11.19 -24.30 -4.96
CA ARG A 180 12.37 -23.83 -4.24
C ARG A 180 12.22 -23.87 -2.72
N THR A 181 11.01 -24.09 -2.24
CA THR A 181 10.66 -24.11 -0.82
C THR A 181 10.39 -25.51 -0.29
N GLU A 182 10.06 -26.45 -1.17
CA GLU A 182 10.10 -27.88 -0.84
C GLU A 182 11.58 -28.29 -0.70
N ALA A 183 11.95 -28.83 0.46
CA ALA A 183 13.29 -29.36 0.69
C ALA A 183 13.56 -30.43 -0.37
N ALA A 184 14.56 -30.21 -1.22
CA ALA A 184 15.01 -31.23 -2.15
C ALA A 184 15.52 -32.45 -1.36
N ALA A 185 14.68 -33.47 -1.30
CA ALA A 185 15.06 -34.84 -1.00
C ALA A 185 14.14 -35.80 -1.78
N ASP A 186 13.92 -35.50 -3.06
CA ASP A 186 13.40 -36.50 -3.99
C ASP A 186 14.31 -36.57 -5.22
N PRO A 187 15.25 -37.54 -5.27
CA PRO A 187 16.15 -37.70 -6.41
C PRO A 187 15.41 -37.95 -7.73
N ASP A 188 14.16 -38.41 -7.69
CA ASP A 188 13.35 -38.60 -8.90
C ASP A 188 12.86 -37.27 -9.48
N TRP A 189 12.61 -36.27 -8.63
CA TRP A 189 12.21 -34.93 -9.09
C TRP A 189 13.35 -34.17 -9.78
N ASP A 190 14.58 -34.33 -9.27
CA ASP A 190 15.78 -33.79 -9.92
C ASP A 190 16.02 -34.43 -11.29
N ALA A 191 15.74 -35.73 -11.44
CA ALA A 191 15.82 -36.42 -12.74
C ALA A 191 14.77 -35.89 -13.74
N VAL A 192 13.55 -35.61 -13.30
CA VAL A 192 12.48 -35.04 -14.15
C VAL A 192 12.83 -33.61 -14.60
N LEU A 193 13.36 -32.77 -13.70
CA LEU A 193 13.78 -31.41 -14.05
C LEU A 193 15.00 -31.41 -14.99
N ALA A 194 15.97 -32.31 -14.79
CA ALA A 194 17.11 -32.48 -15.68
C ALA A 194 16.67 -32.93 -17.09
N ALA A 195 15.73 -33.88 -17.18
CA ALA A 195 15.18 -34.36 -18.44
C ALA A 195 14.44 -33.26 -19.22
N ARG A 196 13.66 -32.41 -18.54
CA ARG A 196 12.99 -31.26 -19.18
C ARG A 196 13.97 -30.22 -19.72
N ARG A 197 15.06 -29.94 -19.01
CA ARG A 197 16.11 -29.00 -19.46
C ARG A 197 16.87 -29.55 -20.67
N ALA A 198 17.16 -30.85 -20.69
CA ALA A 198 17.77 -31.51 -21.83
C ALA A 198 16.83 -31.56 -23.06
N GLY A 199 15.52 -31.69 -22.84
CA GLY A 199 14.50 -31.69 -23.90
C GLY A 199 14.29 -30.32 -24.56
N SER A 200 14.27 -29.24 -23.78
CA SER A 200 14.11 -27.87 -24.31
C SER A 200 15.32 -27.36 -25.11
N GLY A 201 16.50 -27.93 -24.91
CA GLY A 201 17.71 -27.59 -25.68
C GLY A 201 17.76 -28.15 -27.11
N ARG A 202 16.83 -29.04 -27.50
CA ARG A 202 16.86 -29.74 -28.80
C ARG A 202 16.00 -29.11 -29.90
N ASN A 203 15.19 -28.09 -29.61
CA ASN A 203 14.33 -27.44 -30.61
C ASN A 203 14.88 -26.12 -31.18
N GLY A 204 16.14 -25.78 -30.89
CA GLY A 204 16.75 -24.50 -31.28
C GLY A 204 17.72 -24.52 -32.47
N THR A 205 17.87 -25.66 -33.17
CA THR A 205 18.78 -25.76 -34.33
C THR A 205 18.13 -26.49 -35.49
N ARG A 206 17.27 -25.79 -36.23
CA ARG A 206 17.02 -26.02 -37.65
C ARG A 206 16.75 -24.72 -38.35
#